data_AF-A0A4V6KUI1-F1
#
_entry.id   AF-A0A4V6KUI1-F1
#
_cell.length_a   1.000
_cell.length_b   1.000
_cell.length_c   1.000
_cell.angle_alpha   90.00
_cell.angle_beta   90.00
_cell.angle_gamma   90.00
#
_symmetry.space_group_name_H-M   'P 1'
#
loop_
_entity.id
_entity.type
_entity.pdbx_description
1 polymer ?
#
loop_
_entity_poly.entity_id
_entity_poly.type
_entity_poly.pdbx_seq_one_letter_code
_entity_poly.pdbx_strand_id
1 'polypeptide(L)'
;MVGALYGQMLGDALGMPSELWPRERVKRHFGWIDRFLDGPAENNAACYFTAAQYTDDTSMALALADALIEADGQVVPELIARNVIRWVDSFDAFNKNILGPSSKLALGSRRRARRLVIWKTTA
;
A
#
# COMPACT_ATOMS: atom_id res chain seq x y z
N MET A 1 8.23 17.57 -10.06
CA MET A 1 7.25 16.48 -9.84
C MET A 1 7.92 15.12 -9.77
N VAL A 2 8.70 14.70 -10.77
CA VAL A 2 9.32 13.36 -10.82
C VAL A 2 10.18 13.02 -9.59
N GLY A 3 11.00 13.98 -9.10
CA GLY A 3 11.81 13.77 -7.90
C GLY A 3 11.01 13.53 -6.61
N ALA A 4 9.78 14.05 -6.51
CA ALA A 4 8.93 13.82 -5.34
C ALA A 4 8.36 12.39 -5.33
N LEU A 5 7.90 11.91 -6.49
CA LEU A 5 7.40 10.53 -6.62
C LEU A 5 8.50 9.50 -6.40
N TYR A 6 9.67 9.71 -7.01
CA TYR A 6 10.81 8.82 -6.75
C TYR A 6 11.29 8.93 -5.31
N GLY A 7 11.35 10.13 -4.73
CA GLY A 7 11.74 10.31 -3.33
C GLY A 7 10.81 9.55 -2.37
N GLN A 8 9.49 9.61 -2.60
CA GLN A 8 8.51 8.84 -1.84
C GLN A 8 8.74 7.34 -1.98
N MET A 9 8.86 6.82 -3.21
CA MET A 9 9.06 5.40 -3.48
C MET A 9 10.37 4.86 -2.88
N LEU A 10 11.46 5.63 -3.00
CA LEU A 10 12.75 5.26 -2.44
C LEU A 10 12.70 5.28 -0.91
N GLY A 11 12.02 6.26 -0.32
CA GLY A 11 11.82 6.36 1.13
C GLY A 11 11.00 5.20 1.70
N ASP A 12 9.92 4.83 1.01
CA ASP A 12 9.08 3.66 1.31
C ASP A 12 9.94 2.37 1.32
N ALA A 13 10.62 2.09 0.21
CA ALA A 13 11.46 0.89 0.10
C ALA A 13 12.66 0.86 1.07
N LEU A 14 13.24 2.02 1.44
CA LEU A 14 14.30 2.09 2.46
C LEU A 14 13.76 1.91 3.89
N GLY A 15 12.55 2.39 4.16
CA GLY A 15 11.93 2.30 5.48
C GLY A 15 11.37 0.91 5.80
N MET A 16 10.84 0.22 4.77
CA MET A 16 10.15 -1.06 4.85
C MET A 16 10.80 -2.10 5.78
N PRO A 17 12.12 -2.39 5.73
CA PRO A 17 12.72 -3.45 6.56
C PRO A 17 12.54 -3.21 8.07
N SER A 18 12.44 -1.95 8.48
CA SER A 18 12.35 -1.50 9.87
C SER A 18 10.94 -1.17 10.33
N GLU A 19 9.92 -1.39 9.48
CA GLU A 19 8.56 -0.96 9.74
C GLU A 19 8.06 -1.46 11.10
N LEU A 20 7.39 -0.57 11.84
CA LEU A 20 6.84 -0.78 13.18
C LEU A 20 7.84 -1.16 14.28
N TRP A 21 9.14 -1.22 13.99
CA TRP A 21 10.15 -1.47 15.02
C TRP A 21 10.54 -0.19 15.76
N PRO A 22 10.78 -0.26 17.08
CA PRO A 22 11.33 0.86 17.82
C PRO A 22 12.77 1.13 17.37
N ARG A 23 13.17 2.41 17.37
CA ARG A 23 14.52 2.86 16.96
C ARG A 23 15.66 2.06 17.60
N GLU A 24 15.53 1.69 18.88
CA GLU A 24 16.52 0.88 19.61
C GLU A 24 16.71 -0.53 18.99
N ARG A 25 15.62 -1.15 18.53
CA ARG A 25 15.70 -2.44 17.82
C ARG A 25 16.31 -2.27 16.44
N VAL A 26 15.90 -1.24 15.71
CA VAL A 26 16.45 -0.93 14.38
C VAL A 26 17.97 -0.76 14.45
N LYS A 27 18.46 0.02 15.42
CA LYS A 27 19.91 0.20 15.65
C LYS A 27 20.63 -1.10 16.03
N ARG A 28 20.03 -1.93 16.89
CA ARG A 28 20.64 -3.20 17.29
C ARG A 28 20.68 -4.23 16.16
N HIS A 29 19.64 -4.29 15.33
CA HIS A 29 19.53 -5.26 14.26
C HIS A 29 20.29 -4.83 13.00
N PHE A 30 20.11 -3.58 12.56
CA PHE A 30 20.68 -3.07 11.31
C PHE A 30 21.90 -2.17 11.50
N GLY A 31 22.08 -1.58 12.68
CA GLY A 31 23.00 -0.47 12.87
C GLY A 31 22.50 0.79 12.16
N TRP A 32 22.81 0.88 10.87
CA TRP A 32 22.40 1.95 9.97
C TRP A 32 21.88 1.35 8.65
N ILE A 33 20.74 1.83 8.17
CA ILE A 33 20.18 1.44 6.88
C ILE A 33 20.68 2.45 5.84
N ASP A 34 21.67 2.05 5.04
CA ASP A 34 22.27 2.85 3.95
C ASP A 34 21.97 2.30 2.54
N ARG A 35 21.25 1.19 2.46
CA ARG A 35 20.91 0.48 1.22
C ARG A 35 19.56 -0.20 1.36
N PHE A 36 19.02 -0.64 0.24
CA PHE A 36 17.83 -1.49 0.26
C PHE A 36 18.15 -2.86 0.87
N LEU A 37 17.28 -3.32 1.75
CA LEU A 37 17.40 -4.60 2.46
C LEU A 37 16.10 -5.37 2.32
N ASP A 38 16.18 -6.69 2.40
CA ASP A 38 14.99 -7.52 2.55
C ASP A 38 14.29 -7.23 3.88
N GLY A 39 12.99 -7.46 3.93
CA GLY A 39 12.26 -7.49 5.19
C GLY A 39 12.70 -8.67 6.05
N PRO A 40 13.14 -8.45 7.31
CA PRO A 40 13.53 -9.56 8.19
C PRO A 40 12.37 -10.52 8.41
N ALA A 41 12.64 -11.83 8.44
CA ALA A 41 11.61 -12.84 8.71
C ALA A 41 10.89 -12.65 10.07
N GLU A 42 11.59 -12.05 11.04
CA GLU A 42 11.08 -11.69 12.37
C GLU A 42 10.27 -10.37 12.40
N ASN A 43 10.22 -9.63 11.29
CA ASN A 43 9.39 -8.45 11.13
C ASN A 43 8.09 -8.81 10.41
N ASN A 44 7.01 -9.06 11.16
CA ASN A 44 5.72 -9.46 10.59
C ASN A 44 5.12 -8.46 9.58
N ALA A 45 5.52 -7.18 9.61
CA ALA A 45 5.07 -6.19 8.64
C ALA A 45 5.88 -6.26 7.33
N ALA A 46 7.18 -6.50 7.44
CA ALA A 46 8.13 -6.42 6.33
C ALA A 46 8.48 -7.77 5.69
N CYS A 47 8.25 -8.90 6.37
CA CYS A 47 8.79 -10.22 5.99
C CYS A 47 8.36 -10.76 4.61
N TYR A 48 7.40 -10.11 3.94
CA TYR A 48 6.92 -10.47 2.61
C TYR A 48 7.60 -9.70 1.48
N PHE A 49 8.48 -8.76 1.79
CA PHE A 49 9.09 -7.85 0.83
C PHE A 49 10.59 -8.11 0.69
N THR A 50 11.09 -8.01 -0.54
CA THR A 50 12.52 -8.08 -0.84
C THR A 50 13.12 -6.68 -0.99
N ALA A 51 14.45 -6.61 -1.02
CA ALA A 51 15.18 -5.38 -1.22
C ALA A 51 14.65 -4.59 -2.43
N ALA A 52 14.46 -3.28 -2.21
CA ALA A 52 13.97 -2.29 -3.18
C ALA A 52 12.50 -2.47 -3.62
N GLN A 53 11.78 -3.42 -3.03
CA GLN A 53 10.35 -3.52 -3.22
C GLN A 53 9.64 -2.47 -2.36
N TYR A 54 8.79 -1.66 -3.00
CA TYR A 54 7.95 -0.69 -2.32
C TYR A 54 6.69 -1.34 -1.72
N THR A 55 6.04 -0.68 -0.76
CA THR A 55 4.92 -1.24 0.02
C THR A 55 3.56 -0.64 -0.42
N ASP A 56 2.57 -0.66 0.48
CA ASP A 56 1.25 -0.07 0.23
C ASP A 56 1.30 1.45 0.07
N ASP A 57 2.26 2.15 0.69
CA ASP A 57 2.43 3.60 0.55
C ASP A 57 2.61 4.03 -0.92
N THR A 58 3.60 3.47 -1.62
CA THR A 58 3.81 3.75 -3.05
C THR A 58 2.65 3.23 -3.89
N SER A 59 2.13 2.05 -3.56
CA SER A 59 1.07 1.44 -4.34
C SER A 59 -0.23 2.25 -4.31
N MET A 60 -0.61 2.78 -3.14
CA MET A 60 -1.77 3.66 -3.03
C MET A 60 -1.54 5.00 -3.72
N ALA A 61 -0.32 5.55 -3.67
CA ALA A 61 0.00 6.78 -4.39
C ALA A 61 -0.10 6.61 -5.91
N LEU A 62 0.34 5.48 -6.45
CA LEU A 62 0.16 5.13 -7.87
C LEU A 62 -1.32 4.94 -8.22
N ALA A 63 -2.08 4.21 -7.40
CA ALA A 63 -3.52 4.06 -7.61
C ALA A 63 -4.29 5.39 -7.59
N LEU A 64 -3.87 6.33 -6.74
CA LEU A 64 -4.39 7.69 -6.72
C LEU A 64 -4.00 8.47 -7.99
N ALA A 65 -2.73 8.36 -8.42
CA ALA A 65 -2.26 9.01 -9.64
C ALA A 65 -3.03 8.51 -10.87
N ASP A 66 -3.23 7.20 -11.00
CA ASP A 66 -4.03 6.59 -12.08
C ASP A 66 -5.46 7.12 -12.09
N ALA A 67 -6.09 7.28 -10.92
CA ALA A 67 -7.44 7.84 -10.81
C ALA A 67 -7.51 9.30 -11.24
N LEU A 68 -6.50 10.10 -10.91
CA LEU A 68 -6.42 11.51 -11.32
C LEU A 68 -6.17 11.64 -12.83
N ILE A 69 -5.29 10.81 -13.38
CA ILE A 69 -5.00 10.79 -14.83
C ILE A 69 -6.27 10.42 -15.61
N GLU A 70 -7.01 9.40 -15.17
CA GLU A 70 -8.27 9.01 -15.81
C GLU A 70 -9.36 10.08 -15.72
N ALA A 71 -9.32 10.92 -14.68
CA ALA A 71 -10.28 11.98 -14.45
C ALA A 71 -9.83 13.35 -14.99
N ASP A 72 -8.83 13.41 -15.87
CA ASP A 72 -8.24 14.66 -16.40
C ASP A 72 -7.87 15.66 -15.28
N GLY A 73 -7.29 15.13 -14.20
CA GLY A 73 -6.86 15.89 -13.02
C GLY A 73 -7.96 16.19 -12.00
N GLN A 74 -9.21 15.78 -12.24
CA GLN A 74 -10.31 15.99 -11.30
C GLN A 74 -10.28 14.97 -10.16
N VAL A 75 -10.64 15.42 -8.95
CA VAL A 75 -10.78 14.54 -7.79
C VAL A 75 -12.16 13.88 -7.82
N VAL A 76 -12.22 12.65 -8.34
CA VAL A 76 -13.46 11.85 -8.41
C VAL A 76 -13.38 10.68 -7.42
N PRO A 77 -14.08 10.74 -6.27
CA PRO A 77 -13.97 9.73 -5.20
C PRO A 77 -14.23 8.29 -5.65
N GLU A 78 -15.15 8.09 -6.59
CA GLU A 78 -15.51 6.78 -7.14
C GLU A 78 -14.36 6.17 -7.92
N LEU A 79 -13.65 6.97 -8.72
CA LEU A 79 -12.49 6.53 -9.51
C LEU A 79 -11.30 6.22 -8.61
N ILE A 80 -11.06 7.05 -7.58
CA ILE A 80 -10.02 6.79 -6.57
C ILE A 80 -10.29 5.47 -5.87
N ALA A 81 -11.51 5.28 -5.34
CA ALA A 81 -11.88 4.05 -4.65
C ALA A 81 -11.76 2.82 -5.55
N ARG A 82 -12.18 2.92 -6.83
CA ARG A 82 -12.08 1.83 -7.79
C ARG A 82 -10.63 1.45 -8.08
N ASN A 83 -9.73 2.42 -8.27
CA ASN A 83 -8.31 2.14 -8.53
C ASN A 83 -7.60 1.55 -7.30
N VAL A 84 -7.89 2.06 -6.09
CA VAL A 84 -7.35 1.46 -4.85
C VAL A 84 -7.83 0.02 -4.69
N ILE A 85 -9.13 -0.28 -4.89
CA ILE A 85 -9.65 -1.64 -4.82
C ILE A 85 -8.99 -2.56 -5.86
N ARG A 86 -8.78 -2.07 -7.09
CA ARG A 86 -8.09 -2.83 -8.15
C ARG A 86 -6.68 -3.25 -7.72
N TRP A 87 -5.92 -2.32 -7.12
CA TRP A 87 -4.58 -2.65 -6.60
C TRP A 87 -4.65 -3.69 -5.49
N VAL A 88 -5.51 -3.46 -4.49
CA VAL A 88 -5.68 -4.37 -3.34
C VAL A 88 -5.99 -5.80 -3.77
N ASP A 89 -6.84 -5.95 -4.79
CA ASP A 89 -7.23 -7.24 -5.36
C ASP A 89 -6.06 -7.92 -6.10
N SER A 90 -5.20 -7.15 -6.78
CA SER A 90 -4.04 -7.68 -7.53
C SER A 90 -2.90 -8.17 -6.65
N PHE A 91 -2.72 -7.59 -5.46
CA PHE A 91 -1.59 -7.90 -4.57
C PHE A 91 -1.94 -8.93 -3.47
N ASP A 92 -3.22 -9.29 -3.35
CA ASP A 92 -3.79 -10.01 -2.22
C ASP A 92 -3.50 -9.34 -0.86
N ALA A 93 -3.58 -8.00 -0.85
CA ALA A 93 -3.16 -7.18 0.29
C ALA A 93 -4.02 -7.39 1.56
N PHE A 94 -5.25 -7.91 1.41
CA PHE A 94 -6.11 -8.26 2.53
C PHE A 94 -5.59 -9.47 3.30
N ASN A 95 -5.21 -10.55 2.60
CA ASN A 95 -4.78 -11.79 3.24
C ASN A 95 -3.36 -11.67 3.80
N LYS A 96 -2.49 -10.88 3.16
CA LYS A 96 -1.13 -10.61 3.64
C LYS A 96 -1.07 -9.60 4.78
N ASN A 97 -2.22 -9.13 5.25
CA ASN A 97 -2.37 -8.17 6.35
C ASN A 97 -1.68 -6.82 6.15
N ILE A 98 -1.25 -6.49 4.92
CA ILE A 98 -0.44 -5.31 4.56
C ILE A 98 -1.19 -4.00 4.81
N LEU A 99 -2.51 -3.99 4.57
CA LEU A 99 -3.30 -2.78 4.80
C LEU A 99 -3.43 -2.46 6.29
N GLY A 100 -3.18 -1.22 6.68
CA GLY A 100 -3.50 -0.72 8.02
C GLY A 100 -4.99 -0.91 8.40
N PRO A 101 -5.34 -0.91 9.71
CA PRO A 101 -6.70 -1.19 10.18
C PRO A 101 -7.77 -0.29 9.56
N SER A 102 -7.48 1.01 9.43
CA SER A 102 -8.40 2.00 8.84
C SER A 102 -8.66 1.74 7.36
N SER A 103 -7.63 1.41 6.58
CA SER A 103 -7.75 1.10 5.16
C SER A 103 -8.57 -0.18 4.93
N LYS A 104 -8.35 -1.23 5.75
CA LYS A 104 -9.16 -2.46 5.70
C LYS A 104 -10.65 -2.18 5.95
N LEU A 105 -10.98 -1.34 6.94
CA LEU A 105 -12.37 -0.98 7.24
C LEU A 105 -13.02 -0.20 6.09
N ALA A 106 -12.34 0.81 5.56
CA ALA A 106 -12.85 1.64 4.47
C ALA A 106 -13.06 0.84 3.17
N LEU A 107 -12.17 -0.11 2.86
CA LEU A 107 -12.28 -0.96 1.67
C LEU A 107 -13.28 -2.10 1.86
N GLY A 108 -13.37 -2.67 3.07
CA GLY A 108 -14.31 -3.74 3.41
C GLY A 108 -15.77 -3.29 3.32
N SER A 109 -16.08 -2.05 3.69
CA SER A 109 -17.43 -1.48 3.54
C SER A 109 -17.82 -1.30 2.06
N ARG A 110 -16.91 -0.80 1.22
CA ARG A 110 -17.13 -0.63 -0.23
C ARG A 110 -17.24 -1.96 -0.99
N ARG A 111 -16.45 -2.99 -0.65
CA ARG A 111 -16.57 -4.33 -1.26
C ARG A 111 -17.93 -4.96 -0.96
N ARG A 112 -18.42 -4.85 0.28
CA ARG A 112 -19.77 -5.31 0.66
C ARG A 112 -20.87 -4.57 -0.12
N ALA A 113 -20.73 -3.26 -0.30
CA ALA A 113 -21.67 -2.47 -1.10
C ALA A 113 -21.71 -2.91 -2.57
N ARG A 114 -20.55 -3.15 -3.23
CA ARG A 114 -20.50 -3.69 -4.61
C ARG A 114 -21.15 -5.07 -4.72
N ARG A 115 -20.94 -5.95 -3.73
CA ARG A 115 -21.56 -7.29 -3.70
C ARG A 115 -23.09 -7.20 -3.58
N LEU A 116 -23.60 -6.24 -2.82
CA LEU A 116 -25.05 -6.00 -2.67
C LEU A 116 -25.70 -5.41 -3.93
N VAL A 117 -24.99 -4.53 -4.66
CA VAL A 117 -25.47 -3.96 -5.93
C VAL A 117 -25.53 -5.04 -7.01
N ILE A 118 -24.50 -5.88 -7.14
CA ILE A 118 -24.49 -7.01 -8.09
C ILE A 118 -25.68 -7.96 -7.83
N TRP A 119 -25.98 -8.26 -6.57
CA TRP A 119 -27.13 -9.09 -6.18
C TRP A 119 -28.49 -8.43 -6.48
N LYS A 120 -28.59 -7.10 -6.45
CA LYS A 120 -29.84 -6.38 -6.78
C LYS A 120 -30.10 -6.23 -8.28
N THR A 121 -29.08 -6.37 -9.12
CA THR A 121 -29.20 -6.26 -10.59
C THR A 121 -29.42 -7.60 -11.30
N THR A 122 -29.40 -8.72 -10.57
CA THR A 122 -29.56 -10.09 -11.11
C THR A 122 -30.77 -10.82 -10.51
N ALA A 123 -31.78 -10.10 -10.03
CA ALA A 123 -33.05 -10.65 -9.53
C ALA A 123 -34.22 -9.99 -10.25
#